data_AF-A0A0F9HC66-F1
#
_entry.id   AF-A0A0F9HC66-F1
#
_cell.length_a   1.000
_cell.length_b   1.000
_cell.length_c   1.000
_cell.angle_alpha   90.00
_cell.angle_beta   90.00
_cell.angle_gamma   90.00
#
_symmetry.space_group_name_H-M   'P 1'
#
loop_
_entity.id
_entity.type
_entity.pdbx_description
1 polymer ?
#
loop_
_entity_poly.entity_id
_entity_poly.type
_entity_poly.pdbx_seq_one_letter_code
_entity_poly.pdbx_strand_id
1 'polypeptide(L)'
;MNYRKFITAVAAVLCLCSSAWAAGELGIAYTTGQTVKAIVWGADRSTRWNGSNMVAPSTISDAAWATGMVSMTELLTSDATGTGQYKGDLPATGIVGAHQIDFVTGASPTAGQRR
;
A
#
# COMPACT_ATOMS: atom_id res chain seq x y z
N MET A 1 -2.71 14.21 10.60
CA MET A 1 -1.80 13.31 11.35
C MET A 1 -1.10 12.41 10.34
N ASN A 2 0.19 12.64 10.12
CA ASN A 2 0.99 11.92 9.12
C ASN A 2 1.46 10.59 9.72
N TYR A 3 0.84 9.47 9.34
CA TYR A 3 1.33 8.14 9.72
C TYR A 3 2.46 7.73 8.76
N ARG A 4 3.71 8.02 9.12
CA ARG A 4 4.90 7.48 8.43
C ARG A 4 5.23 6.11 9.05
N LYS A 5 4.98 5.02 8.32
CA LYS A 5 5.45 3.67 8.70
C LYS A 5 6.76 3.37 7.97
N PHE A 6 7.85 3.30 8.73
CA PHE A 6 9.10 2.64 8.33
C PHE A 6 8.93 1.14 8.59
N ILE A 7 8.95 0.32 7.54
CA ILE A 7 9.01 -1.14 7.71
C ILE A 7 10.49 -1.49 7.85
N THR A 8 11.01 -1.41 9.07
CA THR A 8 12.22 -2.14 9.47
C THR A 8 11.72 -3.32 10.28
N ALA A 9 12.05 -4.54 9.85
CA ALA A 9 11.60 -5.78 10.47
C ALA A 9 12.16 -5.90 11.91
N VAL A 10 11.48 -5.31 12.89
CA VAL A 10 11.55 -5.66 14.31
C VAL A 10 10.15 -5.45 14.91
N ALA A 11 9.59 -6.52 15.45
CA ALA A 11 8.23 -6.62 15.96
C ALA A 11 7.99 -5.71 17.19
N ALA A 12 6.89 -4.95 17.20
CA ALA A 12 5.94 -4.85 18.32
C ALA A 12 4.81 -3.82 18.09
N VAL A 13 3.58 -4.36 18.00
CA VAL A 13 2.29 -3.87 18.54
C VAL A 13 1.67 -2.60 17.93
N LEU A 14 0.91 -2.82 16.85
CA LEU A 14 -0.54 -2.56 16.90
C LEU A 14 -1.20 -3.91 16.51
N CYS A 15 -1.69 -4.64 17.49
CA CYS A 15 -2.32 -5.94 17.27
C CYS A 15 -3.73 -5.74 16.70
N LEU A 16 -3.89 -6.00 15.40
CA LEU A 16 -5.07 -6.68 14.87
C LEU A 16 -4.55 -7.95 14.18
N CYS A 17 -4.41 -8.98 15.01
CA CYS A 17 -4.65 -10.39 14.76
C CYS A 17 -4.71 -10.87 13.30
N SER A 18 -3.75 -11.73 12.97
CA SER A 18 -3.97 -12.98 12.24
C SER A 18 -4.70 -12.89 10.89
N SER A 19 -3.95 -12.48 9.87
CA SER A 19 -3.89 -13.29 8.66
C SER A 19 -2.41 -13.45 8.40
N ALA A 20 -1.89 -14.68 8.34
CA ALA A 20 -0.59 -14.88 7.72
C ALA A 20 -0.84 -14.66 6.22
N TRP A 21 -0.74 -13.40 5.78
CA TRP A 21 -0.83 -13.03 4.38
C TRP A 21 0.23 -13.84 3.63
N ALA A 22 -0.16 -14.49 2.54
CA ALA A 22 0.81 -15.26 1.78
C ALA A 22 1.92 -14.34 1.27
N ALA A 23 3.09 -14.90 0.98
CA ALA A 23 4.17 -14.11 0.39
C ALA A 23 3.67 -13.43 -0.90
N GLY A 24 3.78 -12.10 -0.95
CA GLY A 24 3.26 -11.30 -2.05
C GLY A 24 1.83 -10.77 -1.84
N GLU A 25 1.21 -10.96 -0.68
CA GLU A 25 -0.09 -10.35 -0.37
C GLU A 25 0.05 -9.15 0.58
N LEU A 26 -0.76 -8.11 0.36
CA LEU A 26 -0.82 -6.87 1.14
C LEU A 26 -2.14 -6.76 1.89
N GLY A 27 -2.06 -6.46 3.18
CA GLY A 27 -3.23 -6.43 4.05
C GLY A 27 -3.33 -5.26 5.00
N ILE A 28 -4.54 -4.72 5.14
CA ILE A 28 -4.86 -3.69 6.13
C ILE A 28 -6.32 -3.77 6.59
N ALA A 29 -6.57 -3.51 7.87
CA ALA A 29 -7.92 -3.26 8.38
C ALA A 29 -8.17 -1.75 8.40
N TYR A 30 -9.32 -1.32 7.85
CA TYR A 30 -9.71 0.09 7.78
C TYR A 30 -11.23 0.24 7.82
N THR A 31 -11.77 1.46 7.88
CA THR A 31 -13.23 1.68 7.85
C THR A 31 -13.86 1.02 6.61
N THR A 32 -15.02 0.36 6.78
CA THR A 32 -15.71 -0.33 5.67
C THR A 32 -16.15 0.61 4.55
N GLY A 33 -16.28 0.08 3.32
CA GLY A 33 -16.77 0.82 2.15
C GLY A 33 -15.81 1.90 1.63
N GLN A 34 -14.56 1.89 2.06
CA GLN A 34 -13.53 2.83 1.60
C GLN A 34 -12.85 2.32 0.35
N THR A 35 -12.49 3.23 -0.55
CA THR A 35 -11.51 2.91 -1.59
C THR A 35 -10.12 2.93 -0.96
N VAL A 36 -9.48 1.77 -0.84
CA VAL A 36 -8.12 1.64 -0.31
C VAL A 36 -7.16 1.30 -1.43
N LYS A 37 -6.04 2.02 -1.47
CA LYS A 37 -4.93 1.76 -2.40
C LYS A 37 -3.62 1.69 -1.64
N ALA A 38 -2.73 0.82 -2.08
CA ALA A 38 -1.37 0.73 -1.57
C ALA A 38 -0.38 1.31 -2.59
N ILE A 39 0.59 2.07 -2.09
CA ILE A 39 1.72 2.54 -2.88
C ILE A 39 2.97 1.84 -2.42
N VAL A 40 3.68 1.24 -3.38
CA VAL A 40 4.93 0.53 -3.14
C VAL A 40 6.12 1.45 -3.37
N TRP A 41 7.00 1.50 -2.38
CA TRP A 41 8.24 2.26 -2.37
C TRP A 41 9.44 1.34 -2.19
N GLY A 42 10.60 1.78 -2.66
CA GLY A 42 11.88 1.16 -2.31
C GLY A 42 12.14 1.30 -0.81
N ALA A 43 13.07 0.50 -0.29
CA ALA A 43 13.41 0.47 1.13
C ALA A 43 13.67 1.86 1.75
N ASP A 44 14.30 2.75 0.99
CA ASP A 44 14.70 4.11 1.38
C ASP A 44 13.76 5.21 0.85
N ARG A 45 12.65 4.83 0.20
CA ARG A 45 11.70 5.73 -0.48
C ARG A 45 12.30 6.58 -1.63
N SER A 46 13.50 6.25 -2.11
CA SER A 46 14.11 6.94 -3.26
C SER A 46 13.44 6.56 -4.59
N THR A 47 12.82 5.38 -4.64
CA THR A 47 12.12 4.85 -5.81
C THR A 47 10.71 4.41 -5.46
N ARG A 48 9.81 4.45 -6.45
CA ARG A 48 8.42 4.01 -6.35
C ARG A 48 8.10 3.08 -7.52
N TRP A 49 7.24 2.11 -7.26
CA TRP A 49 6.64 1.29 -8.31
C TRP A 49 5.77 2.15 -9.24
N ASN A 50 5.96 2.03 -10.56
CA ASN A 50 5.16 2.73 -11.56
C ASN A 50 4.20 1.81 -12.35
N GLY A 51 4.07 0.54 -11.94
CA GLY A 51 3.32 -0.47 -12.69
C GLY A 51 4.21 -1.47 -13.44
N SER A 52 5.49 -1.15 -13.62
CA SER A 52 6.45 -2.05 -14.30
C SER A 52 7.85 -2.07 -13.68
N ASN A 53 8.33 -0.96 -13.12
CA ASN A 53 9.66 -0.87 -12.51
C ASN A 53 9.66 0.03 -11.26
N MET A 54 10.70 -0.11 -10.45
CA MET A 54 11.05 0.85 -9.40
C MET A 54 11.82 2.02 -10.03
N VAL A 55 11.23 3.21 -10.01
CA VAL A 55 11.82 4.42 -10.63
C VAL A 55 11.75 5.60 -9.68
N ALA A 56 12.58 6.61 -9.91
CA ALA A 56 12.56 7.84 -9.12
C ALA A 56 11.18 8.53 -9.24
N PRO A 57 10.55 8.97 -8.14
CA PRO A 57 9.22 9.59 -8.19
C PRO A 57 9.12 10.81 -9.11
N SER A 58 10.22 11.56 -9.23
CA SER A 58 10.31 12.74 -10.09
C SER A 58 10.22 12.42 -11.58
N THR A 59 10.38 11.15 -11.98
CA THR A 59 10.31 10.71 -13.39
C THR A 59 9.00 10.00 -13.74
N ILE A 60 8.06 9.89 -12.78
CA ILE A 60 6.78 9.20 -12.97
C ILE A 60 5.74 10.19 -13.53
N SER A 61 5.18 9.88 -14.69
CA SER A 61 4.03 10.60 -15.24
C SER A 61 2.76 10.34 -14.41
N ASP A 62 1.78 11.24 -14.44
CA ASP A 62 0.53 11.06 -13.68
C ASP A 62 -0.23 9.76 -14.04
N ALA A 63 -0.16 9.33 -15.31
CA ALA A 63 -0.74 8.06 -15.73
C ALA A 63 -0.01 6.87 -15.09
N ALA A 64 1.32 6.84 -15.14
CA ALA A 64 2.13 5.80 -14.51
C ALA A 64 2.04 5.85 -12.98
N TRP A 65 1.76 7.03 -12.42
CA TRP A 65 1.48 7.18 -11.01
C TRP A 65 0.22 6.39 -10.64
N ALA A 66 -0.87 6.58 -11.38
CA ALA A 66 -2.12 5.87 -11.14
C ALA A 66 -1.96 4.35 -11.31
N THR A 67 -1.29 3.91 -12.37
CA THR A 67 -1.04 2.49 -12.66
C THR A 67 -0.16 1.80 -11.61
N GLY A 68 0.80 2.54 -11.03
CA GLY A 68 1.69 2.00 -10.00
C GLY A 68 1.06 1.84 -8.61
N MET A 69 -0.23 2.13 -8.44
CA MET A 69 -0.93 1.87 -7.18
C MET A 69 -1.61 0.51 -7.20
N VAL A 70 -1.41 -0.25 -6.14
CA VAL A 70 -2.11 -1.53 -5.93
C VAL A 70 -3.49 -1.21 -5.39
N SER A 71 -4.53 -1.62 -6.12
CA SER A 71 -5.90 -1.52 -5.63
C SER A 71 -6.14 -2.60 -4.60
N MET A 72 -6.83 -2.26 -3.50
CA MET A 72 -7.19 -3.22 -2.48
C MET A 72 -8.69 -3.51 -2.52
N THR A 73 -9.03 -4.76 -2.34
CA THR A 73 -10.39 -5.28 -2.30
C THR A 73 -10.79 -5.52 -0.86
N GLU A 74 -11.93 -4.98 -0.46
CA GLU A 74 -12.54 -5.29 0.83
C GLU A 74 -13.04 -6.75 0.83
N LEU A 75 -12.51 -7.56 1.74
CA LEU A 75 -12.86 -8.98 1.90
C LEU A 75 -14.10 -9.19 2.75
N LEU A 76 -14.32 -8.31 3.73
CA LEU A 76 -15.43 -8.39 4.68
C LEU A 76 -16.01 -6.99 4.82
N THR A 77 -17.18 -6.78 4.21
CA THR A 77 -17.89 -5.50 4.18
C THR A 77 -18.75 -5.24 5.43
N SER A 78 -18.92 -6.24 6.30
CA SER A 78 -19.94 -6.19 7.36
C SER A 78 -19.62 -7.16 8.50
N ASP A 79 -18.80 -6.74 9.45
CA ASP A 79 -18.67 -7.39 10.77
C ASP A 79 -19.46 -6.64 11.87
N ALA A 80 -20.30 -5.67 11.47
CA ALA A 80 -21.02 -4.73 12.34
C ALA A 80 -20.12 -3.82 13.22
N THR A 81 -18.79 -3.84 13.05
CA THR A 81 -17.85 -2.98 13.78
C THR A 81 -17.52 -1.68 13.03
N GLY A 82 -17.89 -1.62 11.74
CA GLY A 82 -17.49 -0.53 10.85
C GLY A 82 -16.05 -0.65 10.37
N THR A 83 -15.39 -1.80 10.58
CA THR A 83 -14.02 -2.09 10.12
C THR A 83 -14.02 -3.22 9.09
N GLY A 84 -13.54 -2.93 7.88
CA GLY A 84 -13.34 -3.89 6.80
C GLY A 84 -11.89 -4.36 6.71
N GLN A 85 -11.69 -5.60 6.29
CA GLN A 85 -10.38 -6.13 5.94
C GLN A 85 -10.14 -5.92 4.44
N TYR A 86 -9.04 -5.27 4.06
CA TYR A 86 -8.68 -4.98 2.69
C TYR A 86 -7.46 -5.78 2.27
N LYS A 87 -7.56 -6.44 1.11
CA LYS A 87 -6.51 -7.26 0.50
C LYS A 87 -6.12 -6.75 -0.87
N GLY A 88 -4.83 -6.70 -1.14
CA GLY A 88 -4.30 -6.50 -2.48
C GLY A 88 -3.10 -7.41 -2.73
N ASP A 89 -2.71 -7.55 -3.98
CA ASP A 89 -1.54 -8.34 -4.36
C ASP A 89 -0.35 -7.40 -4.58
N LEU A 90 0.77 -7.71 -3.94
CA LEU A 90 2.04 -7.07 -4.23
C LEU A 90 2.43 -7.42 -5.68
N PRO A 91 2.88 -6.46 -6.49
CA PRO A 91 3.30 -6.74 -7.85
C PRO A 91 4.43 -7.77 -7.86
N ALA A 92 4.19 -8.92 -8.50
CA ALA A 92 5.13 -10.04 -8.51
C ALA A 92 6.38 -9.77 -9.36
N THR A 93 6.32 -8.79 -10.27
CA THR A 93 7.41 -8.46 -11.20
C THR A 93 8.05 -7.13 -10.81
N GLY A 94 9.38 -7.03 -10.95
CA GLY A 94 10.11 -5.76 -10.86
C GLY A 94 10.29 -5.15 -9.46
N ILE A 95 9.71 -5.72 -8.40
CA ILE A 95 10.00 -5.35 -7.01
C ILE A 95 10.97 -6.38 -6.43
N VAL A 96 12.24 -6.01 -6.33
CA VAL A 96 13.29 -6.86 -5.75
C VAL A 96 13.79 -6.21 -4.46
N GLY A 97 13.86 -7.01 -3.39
CA GLY A 97 14.39 -6.57 -2.09
C GLY A 97 13.36 -5.91 -1.18
N ALA A 98 13.86 -5.23 -0.15
CA ALA A 98 13.04 -4.57 0.85
C ALA A 98 12.28 -3.39 0.25
N HIS A 99 11.03 -3.23 0.68
CA HIS A 99 10.12 -2.20 0.19
C HIS A 99 9.27 -1.67 1.35
N GLN A 100 8.77 -0.44 1.18
CA GLN A 100 7.83 0.17 2.10
C GLN A 100 6.47 0.33 1.42
N ILE A 101 5.40 0.15 2.19
CA ILE A 101 4.03 0.24 1.70
C ILE A 101 3.30 1.38 2.43
N ASP A 102 2.85 2.37 1.67
CA ASP A 102 1.96 3.42 2.17
C ASP A 102 0.54 3.10 1.71
N PHE A 103 -0.40 3.03 2.67
CA PHE A 103 -1.83 2.85 2.38
C PHE A 103 -2.52 4.21 2.33
N VAL A 104 -3.33 4.43 1.31
CA VAL A 104 -4.14 5.64 1.13
C VAL A 104 -5.60 5.26 0.97
N THR A 105 -6.47 6.12 1.51
CA THR A 105 -7.92 5.94 1.44
C THR A 105 -8.56 7.10 0.67
N GLY A 106 -9.65 6.80 -0.04
CA GLY A 106 -10.37 7.77 -0.85
C GLY A 106 -9.71 8.03 -2.21
N ALA A 107 -9.69 9.31 -2.62
CA ALA A 107 -9.15 9.70 -3.91
C ALA A 107 -7.66 9.35 -4.03
N SER A 108 -7.26 8.90 -5.22
CA SER A 108 -5.87 8.58 -5.49
C SER A 108 -5.01 9.84 -5.41
N PRO A 109 -3.91 9.84 -4.64
CA PRO A 109 -3.00 10.98 -4.63
C PRO A 109 -2.40 11.15 -6.03
N THR A 110 -2.15 12.39 -6.45
CA THR A 110 -1.39 12.68 -7.68
C THR A 110 0.12 12.68 -7.39
N ALA A 111 0.94 12.61 -8.45
CA ALA A 111 2.41 12.49 -8.32
C ALA A 111 3.03 13.65 -7.51
N GLY A 112 2.44 14.84 -7.57
CA GLY A 112 2.91 16.05 -6.86
C GLY A 112 2.34 16.27 -5.45
N GLN A 113 1.38 15.47 -4.99
CA GLN A 113 0.66 15.71 -3.73
C GLN A 113 1.37 15.18 -2.47
N ARG A 114 2.61 14.70 -2.58
CA ARG A 114 3.34 14.14 -1.43
C ARG A 114 4.29 15.17 -0.79
N ARG A 115 3.91 15.66 0.39
CA ARG A 115 4.80 16.25 1.42
C ARG A 115 4.64 15.46 2.72
#